data_AF-A0A1Q2KVP6-F1
#
_entry.id   AF-A0A1Q2KVP6-F1
#
_cell.length_a   1.000
_cell.length_b   1.000
_cell.length_c   1.000
_cell.angle_alpha   90.00
_cell.angle_beta   90.00
_cell.angle_gamma   90.00
#
_symmetry.space_group_name_H-M   'P 1'
#
loop_
_entity.id
_entity.type
_entity.pdbx_description
1 polymer ?
#
loop_
_entity_poly.entity_id
_entity_poly.type
_entity_poly.pdbx_seq_one_letter_code
_entity_poly.pdbx_strand_id
1 'polypeptide(L)'
;MLINEFFVSEHTNYCFTRAKRTHEEEGTVRITSFVRLTKEYSYSGRDRSYERSESVWVDIREVTAREAAESVVMLPEHMVKFSVSEAVFSELVRLAASSPEELFHMTPEYVACESC
;
A
#
# COMPACT_ATOMS: atom_id res chain seq x y z
N MET A 1 -20.12 -5.26 -24.90
CA MET A 1 -21.01 -5.34 -23.72
C MET A 1 -21.16 -3.92 -23.21
N LEU A 2 -22.32 -3.30 -23.43
CA LEU A 2 -22.59 -1.89 -23.17
C LEU A 2 -22.88 -1.69 -21.67
N ILE A 3 -21.98 -1.04 -20.94
CA ILE A 3 -22.27 -0.57 -19.58
C ILE A 3 -22.65 0.91 -19.71
N ASN A 4 -23.91 1.15 -20.06
CA ASN A 4 -24.52 2.48 -19.99
C ASN A 4 -25.39 2.55 -18.72
N GLU A 5 -24.84 2.11 -17.59
CA GLU A 5 -25.36 2.44 -16.27
C GLU A 5 -24.64 3.73 -15.85
N PHE A 6 -25.35 4.85 -15.85
CA PHE A 6 -24.79 6.17 -15.50
C PHE A 6 -24.33 6.15 -14.05
N PHE A 7 -23.05 5.93 -13.81
CA PHE A 7 -22.43 6.19 -12.50
C PHE A 7 -22.56 7.69 -12.21
N VAL A 8 -23.07 8.01 -11.03
CA VAL A 8 -23.35 9.39 -10.59
C VAL A 8 -22.10 10.04 -10.03
N SER A 9 -21.20 9.25 -9.46
CA SER A 9 -19.89 9.70 -9.03
C SER A 9 -18.86 8.59 -9.15
N GLU A 10 -17.65 9.00 -9.50
CA GLU A 10 -16.43 8.19 -9.50
C GLU A 10 -15.46 8.81 -8.49
N HIS A 11 -14.92 7.98 -7.61
CA HIS A 11 -13.89 8.39 -6.66
C HIS A 11 -12.67 7.48 -6.81
N THR A 12 -11.49 8.07 -6.85
CA THR A 12 -10.22 7.32 -6.86
C THR A 12 -9.49 7.59 -5.55
N ASN A 13 -9.25 6.53 -4.78
CA ASN A 13 -8.42 6.52 -3.59
C ASN A 13 -7.04 5.98 -3.93
N TYR A 14 -5.99 6.67 -3.48
CA TYR A 14 -4.61 6.24 -3.65
C TYR A 14 -4.09 5.70 -2.32
N CYS A 15 -3.58 4.48 -2.34
CA CYS A 15 -3.23 3.75 -1.15
C CYS A 15 -1.78 3.30 -1.18
N PHE A 16 -1.08 3.55 -0.07
CA PHE A 16 0.21 2.95 0.25
C PHE A 16 0.00 1.93 1.36
N THR A 17 0.38 0.68 1.14
CA THR A 17 0.28 -0.38 2.15
C THR A 17 1.67 -0.90 2.47
N ARG A 18 1.97 -1.03 3.76
CA ARG A 18 3.18 -1.69 4.25
C ARG A 18 2.79 -2.76 5.26
N ALA A 19 3.41 -3.93 5.20
CA ALA A 19 3.30 -4.94 6.23
C ALA A 19 4.68 -5.50 6.56
N LYS A 20 4.84 -5.93 7.80
CA LYS A 20 6.02 -6.65 8.27
C LYS A 20 5.57 -7.83 9.12
N ARG A 21 6.23 -8.96 8.94
CA ARG A 21 5.98 -10.18 9.68
C ARG A 21 7.30 -10.85 10.02
N THR A 22 7.56 -11.02 11.31
CA THR A 22 8.64 -11.85 11.82
C THR A 22 8.14 -13.27 12.04
N HIS A 23 8.92 -14.26 11.62
CA HIS A 23 8.61 -15.67 11.79
C HIS A 23 9.90 -16.50 11.89
N GLU A 24 9.78 -17.73 12.38
CA GLU A 24 10.90 -18.66 12.46
C GLU A 24 10.75 -19.74 11.38
N GLU A 25 11.82 -19.99 10.65
CA GLU A 25 11.92 -21.05 9.63
C GLU A 25 13.24 -21.80 9.86
N GLU A 26 13.16 -23.12 10.10
CA GLU A 26 14.34 -23.98 10.35
C GLU A 26 15.28 -23.46 11.45
N GLY A 27 14.71 -22.91 12.53
CA GLY A 27 15.48 -22.34 13.64
C GLY A 27 16.11 -20.97 13.34
N THR A 28 15.81 -20.38 12.18
CA THR A 28 16.28 -19.05 11.79
C THR A 28 15.12 -18.06 11.81
N VAL A 29 15.28 -16.96 12.56
CA VAL A 29 14.30 -15.87 12.55
C VAL A 29 14.45 -15.06 11.26
N ARG A 30 13.36 -14.98 10.50
CA ARG A 30 13.23 -14.20 9.27
C ARG A 30 12.20 -13.11 9.41
N ILE A 31 12.40 -12.03 8.67
CA ILE A 31 11.49 -10.90 8.60
C ILE A 31 11.07 -10.73 7.15
N THR A 32 9.78 -10.95 6.87
CA THR A 32 9.17 -10.64 5.59
C THR A 32 8.58 -9.23 5.66
N SER A 33 9.00 -8.36 4.76
CA SER A 33 8.42 -7.04 4.55
C SER A 33 7.70 -6.99 3.21
N PHE A 34 6.57 -6.32 3.18
CA PHE A 34 5.70 -6.19 2.02
C PHE A 34 5.34 -4.73 1.84
N VAL A 35 5.40 -4.23 0.61
CA VAL A 35 4.91 -2.90 0.26
C VAL A 35 4.08 -2.97 -1.01
N ARG A 36 2.99 -2.20 -1.05
CA ARG A 36 2.12 -2.11 -2.23
C ARG A 36 1.57 -0.70 -2.43
N LEU A 37 1.55 -0.28 -3.68
CA LEU A 37 0.86 0.92 -4.15
C LEU A 37 -0.40 0.50 -4.91
N THR A 38 -1.56 0.94 -4.45
CA THR A 38 -2.87 0.54 -4.99
C THR A 38 -3.72 1.76 -5.33
N LYS A 39 -4.40 1.72 -6.47
CA LYS A 39 -5.52 2.62 -6.78
C LYS A 39 -6.83 1.89 -6.51
N GLU A 40 -7.73 2.51 -5.76
CA GLU A 40 -9.05 1.97 -5.45
C GLU A 40 -10.10 2.90 -6.06
N TYR A 41 -10.85 2.37 -7.01
CA TYR A 41 -11.90 3.07 -7.73
C TYR A 41 -13.25 2.69 -7.12
N SER A 42 -14.03 3.69 -6.76
CA SER A 42 -15.40 3.53 -6.26
C SER A 42 -16.35 4.24 -7.23
N TYR A 43 -17.31 3.48 -7.76
CA TYR A 43 -18.34 3.97 -8.66
C TYR A 43 -19.69 3.82 -7.98
N SER A 44 -20.44 4.91 -7.82
CA SER A 44 -21.79 4.85 -7.25
C SER A 44 -22.82 5.32 -8.27
N GLY A 45 -23.75 4.43 -8.60
CA GLY A 45 -24.98 4.72 -9.34
C GLY A 45 -26.18 4.84 -8.39
N ARG A 46 -27.38 5.06 -8.93
CA ARG A 46 -28.61 5.22 -8.13
C ARG A 46 -28.94 4.00 -7.27
N ASP A 47 -28.70 2.79 -7.79
CA ASP A 47 -29.13 1.54 -7.15
C ASP A 47 -27.97 0.55 -6.91
N ARG A 48 -26.73 0.92 -7.28
CA ARG A 48 -25.57 0.03 -7.21
C ARG A 48 -24.29 0.81 -6.91
N SER A 49 -23.45 0.24 -6.07
CA SER A 49 -22.04 0.60 -5.93
C SER A 49 -21.17 -0.50 -6.55
N TYR A 50 -20.07 -0.09 -7.16
CA TYR A 50 -19.04 -0.97 -7.69
C TYR A 50 -17.69 -0.48 -7.21
N GLU A 51 -16.88 -1.41 -6.69
CA GLU A 51 -15.52 -1.13 -6.26
C GLU A 51 -14.55 -1.97 -7.08
N ARG A 52 -13.43 -1.35 -7.47
CA ARG A 52 -12.35 -2.00 -8.18
C ARG A 52 -11.03 -1.54 -7.61
N SER A 53 -10.11 -2.46 -7.39
CA SER A 53 -8.75 -2.14 -6.98
C SER A 53 -7.74 -2.56 -8.05
N GLU A 54 -6.71 -1.75 -8.23
CA GLU A 54 -5.60 -1.98 -9.14
C GLU A 54 -4.29 -1.82 -8.38
N SER A 55 -3.47 -2.87 -8.37
CA SER A 55 -2.12 -2.79 -7.80
C SER A 55 -1.17 -2.24 -8.85
N VAL A 56 -0.67 -1.03 -8.62
CA VAL A 56 0.25 -0.33 -9.54
C VAL A 56 1.67 -0.84 -9.35
N TRP A 57 2.06 -1.11 -8.10
CA TRP A 57 3.38 -1.62 -7.77
C TRP A 57 3.31 -2.45 -6.49
N VAL A 58 4.15 -3.48 -6.41
CA VAL A 58 4.27 -4.36 -5.26
C VAL A 58 5.71 -4.87 -5.16
N ASP A 59 6.22 -4.96 -3.94
CA ASP A 59 7.47 -5.66 -3.66
C ASP A 59 7.39 -6.40 -2.32
N ILE A 60 8.11 -7.51 -2.26
CA ILE A 60 8.18 -8.40 -1.11
C ILE A 60 9.64 -8.73 -0.89
N ARG A 61 10.11 -8.50 0.32
CA ARG A 61 11.48 -8.79 0.73
C ARG A 61 11.48 -9.65 1.96
N GLU A 62 12.38 -10.62 1.97
CA GLU A 62 12.66 -11.43 3.15
C GLU A 62 14.14 -11.36 3.47
N VAL A 63 14.44 -11.14 4.75
CA VAL A 63 15.80 -11.07 5.27
C VAL A 63 15.87 -11.85 6.57
N THR A 64 17.05 -12.37 6.90
CA THR A 64 17.26 -12.90 8.25
C THR A 64 17.31 -11.75 9.26
N ALA A 65 16.95 -12.01 10.52
CA ALA A 65 17.04 -10.99 11.56
C ALA A 65 18.47 -10.44 11.77
N ARG A 66 19.50 -11.21 11.38
CA ARG A 66 20.91 -10.79 11.44
C ARG A 66 21.30 -9.82 10.33
N GLU A 67 20.66 -9.94 9.16
CA GLU A 67 20.90 -9.09 7.99
C GLU A 67 19.96 -7.88 7.94
N ALA A 68 18.84 -7.95 8.68
CA ALA A 68 17.88 -6.87 8.78
C ALA A 68 18.52 -5.63 9.43
N ALA A 69 18.37 -4.47 8.78
CA ALA A 69 18.67 -3.20 9.42
C ALA A 69 17.78 -3.03 10.66
N GLU A 70 18.30 -2.39 11.71
CA GLU A 70 17.57 -2.16 12.96
C GLU A 70 16.22 -1.46 12.72
N SER A 71 16.17 -0.57 11.73
CA SER A 71 14.95 0.10 11.29
C SER A 71 13.86 -0.86 10.79
N VAL A 72 14.21 -1.98 10.13
CA VAL A 72 13.25 -3.03 9.72
C VAL A 72 12.75 -3.80 10.95
N VAL A 73 13.66 -4.14 11.86
CA VAL A 73 13.33 -4.90 13.08
C VAL A 73 12.33 -4.15 13.95
N MET A 74 12.48 -2.82 14.03
CA MET A 74 11.62 -1.94 14.83
C MET A 74 10.26 -1.63 14.17
N LEU A 75 10.03 -2.02 12.91
CA LEU A 75 8.71 -1.83 12.30
C LEU A 75 7.63 -2.64 13.02
N PRO A 76 6.40 -2.11 13.11
CA PRO A 76 5.29 -2.84 13.72
C PRO A 76 4.96 -4.15 12.99
N GLU A 77 4.63 -5.19 13.76
CA GLU A 77 4.21 -6.52 13.28
C GLU A 77 2.75 -6.53 12.77
N HIS A 78 2.40 -5.62 11.87
CA HIS A 78 1.07 -5.60 11.25
C HIS A 78 1.07 -4.89 9.91
N MET A 79 0.01 -5.12 9.15
CA MET A 79 -0.27 -4.39 7.92
C MET A 79 -0.86 -3.02 8.25
N VAL A 80 -0.25 -1.97 7.72
CA VAL A 80 -0.74 -0.58 7.79
C VAL A 80 -1.06 -0.11 6.37
N LYS A 81 -2.24 0.46 6.20
CA LYS A 81 -2.70 1.07 4.95
C LYS A 81 -2.88 2.57 5.17
N PHE A 82 -2.26 3.35 4.29
CA PHE A 82 -2.26 4.81 4.29
C PHE A 82 -3.04 5.28 3.06
N SER A 83 -4.06 6.10 3.27
CA SER A 83 -4.65 6.90 2.20
C SER A 83 -3.75 8.11 1.96
N VAL A 84 -3.34 8.31 0.72
CA VAL A 84 -2.43 9.40 0.31
C VAL A 84 -3.06 10.20 -0.82
N SER A 85 -2.57 11.42 -1.02
CA SER A 85 -2.97 12.21 -2.20
C SER A 85 -2.39 11.61 -3.49
N GLU A 86 -2.98 11.94 -4.63
CA GLU A 86 -2.46 11.52 -5.96
C GLU A 86 -1.01 11.97 -6.19
N ALA A 87 -0.67 13.19 -5.72
CA ALA A 87 0.67 13.73 -5.84
C ALA A 87 1.68 12.87 -5.06
N VAL A 88 1.40 12.59 -3.78
CA VAL A 88 2.26 11.73 -2.95
C VAL A 88 2.34 10.33 -3.55
N PHE A 89 1.22 9.76 -4.01
CA PHE A 89 1.21 8.46 -4.67
C PHE A 89 2.11 8.42 -5.91
N SER A 90 2.05 9.45 -6.74
CA SER A 90 2.88 9.55 -7.95
C SER A 90 4.36 9.62 -7.60
N GLU A 91 4.74 10.36 -6.54
CA GLU A 91 6.11 10.36 -6.03
C GLU A 91 6.55 8.98 -5.53
N LEU A 92 5.69 8.29 -4.77
CA LEU A 92 5.98 6.95 -4.29
C LEU A 92 6.17 5.95 -5.44
N VAL A 93 5.38 6.07 -6.52
CA VAL A 93 5.56 5.24 -7.74
C VAL A 93 6.91 5.53 -8.40
N ARG A 94 7.33 6.80 -8.49
CA ARG A 94 8.64 7.16 -9.04
C ARG A 94 9.77 6.62 -8.16
N LEU A 95 9.66 6.79 -6.85
CA LEU A 95 10.63 6.29 -5.89
C LEU A 95 10.73 4.77 -5.96
N ALA A 96 9.61 4.07 -6.11
CA ALA A 96 9.57 2.61 -6.24
C ALA A 96 10.32 2.10 -7.48
N ALA A 97 10.40 2.91 -8.54
CA ALA A 97 11.17 2.58 -9.73
C ALA A 97 12.68 2.82 -9.56
N SER A 98 13.10 3.78 -8.72
CA SER A 98 14.51 4.15 -8.55
C SER A 98 15.19 3.55 -7.32
N SER A 99 14.48 3.43 -6.20
CA SER A 99 14.98 2.96 -4.90
C SER A 99 13.83 2.30 -4.10
N PRO A 100 13.44 1.07 -4.45
CA PRO A 100 12.31 0.38 -3.83
C PRO A 100 12.52 0.09 -2.34
N GLU A 101 13.77 -0.05 -1.89
CA GLU A 101 14.12 -0.25 -0.49
C GLU A 101 13.63 0.87 0.43
N GLU A 102 13.64 2.12 -0.03
CA GLU A 102 13.23 3.26 0.79
C GLU A 102 11.77 3.15 1.23
N LEU A 103 10.90 2.62 0.36
CA LEU A 103 9.47 2.50 0.67
C LEU A 103 9.20 1.58 1.86
N PHE A 104 10.05 0.59 2.14
CA PHE A 104 9.87 -0.27 3.31
C PHE A 104 10.03 0.51 4.63
N HIS A 105 10.75 1.62 4.61
CA HIS A 105 11.05 2.43 5.78
C HIS A 105 10.16 3.68 5.90
N MET A 106 9.46 4.07 4.84
CA MET A 106 8.65 5.27 4.83
C MET A 106 7.35 5.14 5.63
N THR A 107 6.98 6.25 6.25
CA THR A 107 5.64 6.49 6.80
C THR A 107 5.16 7.77 6.14
N PRO A 108 4.35 7.71 5.06
CA PRO A 108 3.93 8.91 4.36
C PRO A 108 3.04 9.77 5.28
N GLU A 109 3.13 11.09 5.12
CA GLU A 109 2.22 12.00 5.80
C GLU A 109 0.77 11.69 5.39
N TYR A 110 -0.05 11.38 6.39
CA TYR A 110 -1.44 11.00 6.21
C TYR A 110 -2.25 12.22 5.76
N VAL A 111 -3.12 12.05 4.76
CA VAL A 111 -4.24 12.98 4.60
C VAL A 111 -5.25 12.63 5.70
N ALA A 112 -5.41 13.50 6.70
CA ALA A 112 -6.50 13.37 7.65
C ALA A 112 -7.81 13.34 6.84
N CYS A 113 -8.67 12.36 7.11
CA CYS A 113 -10.00 12.33 6.54
C CYS A 113 -10.78 13.54 7.09
N GLU A 114 -10.74 14.67 6.41
CA GLU A 114 -11.66 15.78 6.69
C GLU A 114 -13.05 15.37 6.20
N SER A 115 -13.79 14.65 7.05
CA SER A 115 -15.26 14.63 7.21
C SER A 115 -15.67 13.32 7.90
N CYS A 116 -16.05 13.41 9.18
CA CYS A 116 -16.97 12.47 9.83
C CYS A 116 -18.42 12.93 9.59
#